data_AF-A0A967LVX8-F1
#
_entry.id   AF-A0A967LVX8-F1
#
_cell.length_a   1.000
_cell.length_b   1.000
_cell.length_c   1.000
_cell.angle_alpha   90.00
_cell.angle_beta   90.00
_cell.angle_gamma   90.00
#
_symmetry.space_group_name_H-M   'P 1'
#
loop_
_entity.id
_entity.type
_entity.pdbx_description
1 polymer ?
#
loop_
_entity_poly.entity_id
_entity_poly.type
_entity_poly.pdbx_seq_one_letter_code
_entity_poly.pdbx_strand_id
1 'polypeptide(L)'
;LQAIIMLAASIAAVCFLAYGGFGGFGGLVRQMNEKIPQLLAGAGLFKFNLFFGLALPWLFFSVSNPQVTQRLFIPKSVRSFKQMIGGFLVFGFIYTIVSVMWGFGARLLIPGLDKADKATPALLALPIIPKLIVIVVMIGILAAAISTIDSILLTLSSMCARDVYKGGINPSASEEMELRLAKTAIPILAVIFFIFAYWAAGKTGLAFMIAPLSSAASAGLLMAVPAIIGAFFWKRATAAGAL
;
A
#
# COMPACT_ATOMS: atom_id res chain seq x y z
N LEU A 1 8.83 -2.43 16.03
CA LEU A 1 10.28 -2.55 15.73
C LEU A 1 10.55 -2.46 14.23
N GLN A 2 10.02 -3.36 13.39
CA GLN A 2 10.23 -3.34 11.93
C GLN A 2 9.95 -1.97 11.28
N ALA A 3 8.79 -1.36 11.55
CA ALA A 3 8.43 -0.06 10.96
C ALA A 3 9.44 1.05 11.30
N ILE A 4 9.97 1.06 12.53
CA ILE A 4 10.96 2.06 12.98
C ILE A 4 12.29 1.86 12.25
N ILE A 5 12.76 0.61 12.13
CA ILE A 5 13.99 0.28 11.40
C ILE A 5 13.86 0.68 9.94
N MET A 6 12.73 0.35 9.31
CA MET A 6 12.44 0.75 7.92
C MET A 6 12.46 2.27 7.76
N LEU A 7 11.79 3.00 8.66
CA LEU A 7 11.74 4.45 8.59
C LEU A 7 13.13 5.06 8.72
N ALA A 8 13.92 4.63 9.72
CA ALA A 8 15.28 5.10 9.91
C ALA A 8 16.17 4.80 8.69
N ALA A 9 16.09 3.59 8.15
CA ALA A 9 16.85 3.19 6.97
C ALA A 9 16.45 3.99 5.72
N SER A 10 15.16 4.22 5.49
CA SER A 10 14.68 5.01 4.36
C SER A 10 15.04 6.50 4.49
N ILE A 11 15.00 7.06 5.69
CA ILE A 11 15.48 8.43 5.95
C ILE A 11 16.98 8.51 5.66
N ALA A 12 17.77 7.56 6.17
CA ALA A 12 19.20 7.50 5.90
C ALA A 12 19.48 7.39 4.39
N ALA A 13 18.74 6.54 3.69
CA ALA A 13 18.86 6.37 2.24
C ALA A 13 18.57 7.67 1.48
N VAL A 14 17.53 8.41 1.86
CA VAL A 14 17.22 9.73 1.26
C VAL A 14 18.31 10.76 1.56
N CYS A 15 18.89 10.75 2.77
CA CYS A 15 20.03 11.61 3.08
C CYS A 15 21.24 11.28 2.18
N PHE A 16 21.62 10.00 2.05
CA PHE A 16 22.70 9.58 1.15
C PHE A 16 22.42 9.94 -0.30
N LEU A 17 21.18 9.77 -0.76
CA LEU A 17 20.74 10.20 -2.09
C LEU A 17 20.92 11.72 -2.26
N ALA A 18 20.45 12.53 -1.31
CA ALA A 18 20.54 13.99 -1.39
C ALA A 18 21.99 14.49 -1.39
N TYR A 19 22.83 14.01 -0.47
CA TYR A 19 24.22 14.45 -0.37
C TYR A 19 25.12 13.83 -1.45
N GLY A 20 24.98 12.54 -1.73
CA GLY A 20 25.79 11.82 -2.71
C GLY A 20 25.39 12.06 -4.17
N GLY A 21 24.10 12.29 -4.44
CA GLY A 21 23.58 12.53 -5.79
C GLY A 21 23.47 14.00 -6.18
N PHE A 22 23.31 14.89 -5.20
CA PHE A 22 22.92 16.28 -5.46
C PHE A 22 23.71 17.33 -4.66
N GLY A 23 24.69 16.94 -3.84
CA GLY A 23 25.45 17.86 -2.99
C GLY A 23 24.63 18.43 -1.82
N GLY A 24 23.49 17.80 -1.49
CA GLY A 24 22.60 18.18 -0.39
C GLY A 24 21.16 18.41 -0.83
N PHE A 25 20.26 18.60 0.13
CA PHE A 25 18.83 18.81 -0.14
C PHE A 25 18.55 20.07 -0.98
N GLY A 26 19.32 21.14 -0.76
CA GLY A 26 19.20 22.36 -1.58
C GLY A 26 19.54 22.12 -3.05
N GLY A 27 20.56 21.29 -3.33
CA GLY A 27 20.92 20.89 -4.69
C GLY A 27 19.85 20.01 -5.34
N LEU A 28 19.25 19.09 -4.59
CA LEU A 28 18.13 18.27 -5.07
C LEU A 28 16.95 19.15 -5.49
N VAL A 29 16.51 20.06 -4.61
CA VAL A 29 15.39 20.97 -4.89
C VAL A 29 15.70 21.90 -6.07
N ARG A 30 16.94 22.41 -6.17
CA ARG A 30 17.36 23.22 -7.32
C ARG A 30 17.23 22.43 -8.62
N GLN A 31 17.78 21.22 -8.69
CA GLN A 31 17.70 20.38 -9.88
C GLN A 31 16.25 19.97 -10.21
N MET A 32 15.40 19.77 -9.21
CA MET A 32 13.97 19.53 -9.43
C MET A 32 13.31 20.70 -10.17
N ASN A 33 13.57 21.93 -9.73
CA ASN A 33 13.02 23.14 -10.36
C ASN A 33 13.58 23.38 -11.76
N GLU A 34 14.87 23.11 -11.97
CA GLU A 34 15.53 23.36 -13.27
C GLU A 34 15.19 22.30 -14.32
N LYS A 35 15.17 21.01 -13.94
CA LYS A 35 15.11 19.89 -14.90
C LYS A 35 13.74 19.23 -15.02
N ILE A 36 12.91 19.29 -13.97
CA ILE A 36 11.58 18.65 -13.94
C ILE A 36 10.47 19.52 -13.34
N PRO A 37 10.41 20.84 -13.62
CA PRO A 37 9.38 21.73 -13.05
C PRO A 37 7.95 21.25 -13.34
N GLN A 38 7.74 20.61 -14.48
CA GLN A 38 6.45 20.05 -14.89
C GLN A 38 5.92 18.99 -13.91
N LEU A 39 6.80 18.19 -13.29
CA LEU A 39 6.37 17.17 -12.33
C LEU A 39 5.96 17.80 -10.99
N LEU A 40 6.54 18.95 -10.64
CA LEU A 40 6.15 19.73 -9.46
C LEU A 40 4.77 20.37 -9.64
N ALA A 41 4.45 20.76 -10.87
CA ALA A 41 3.13 21.24 -11.28
C ALA A 41 2.10 20.11 -11.51
N GLY A 42 2.49 18.84 -11.30
CA GLY A 42 1.55 17.71 -11.38
C GLY A 42 1.34 17.08 -12.75
N ALA A 43 2.29 17.22 -13.69
CA ALA A 43 2.38 16.65 -15.05
C ALA A 43 1.35 15.58 -15.44
N GLY A 44 0.08 15.96 -15.61
CA GLY A 44 -1.00 15.05 -15.97
C GLY A 44 -1.50 14.10 -14.87
N LEU A 45 -0.67 13.73 -13.88
CA LEU A 45 -1.08 12.90 -12.74
C LEU A 45 -2.04 13.62 -11.80
N PHE A 46 -1.96 14.95 -11.74
CA PHE A 46 -2.88 15.80 -10.97
C PHE A 46 -4.11 16.23 -11.76
N LYS A 47 -4.35 15.67 -12.95
CA LYS A 47 -5.65 15.81 -13.61
C LYS A 47 -6.73 15.33 -12.65
N PHE A 48 -7.74 16.15 -12.42
CA PHE A 48 -8.74 15.94 -11.38
C PHE A 48 -9.27 14.50 -11.35
N ASN A 49 -9.71 13.96 -12.49
CA ASN A 49 -10.26 12.61 -12.57
C ASN A 49 -9.24 11.52 -12.18
N LEU A 50 -8.00 11.64 -12.64
CA LEU A 50 -6.96 10.65 -12.37
C LEU A 50 -6.52 10.73 -10.91
N PHE A 51 -6.28 11.94 -10.41
CA PHE A 51 -5.92 12.17 -9.01
C PHE A 51 -7.02 11.65 -8.09
N PHE A 52 -8.26 12.01 -8.35
CA PHE A 52 -9.40 11.61 -7.54
C PHE A 52 -9.62 10.08 -7.58
N GLY A 53 -9.53 9.48 -8.77
CA GLY A 53 -9.62 8.02 -8.93
C GLY A 53 -8.49 7.26 -8.24
N LEU A 54 -7.29 7.85 -8.15
CA LEU A 54 -6.15 7.27 -7.44
C LEU A 54 -6.13 7.57 -5.94
N ALA A 55 -6.81 8.62 -5.46
CA ALA A 55 -6.74 9.06 -4.06
C ALA A 55 -7.96 8.64 -3.23
N LEU A 56 -9.17 8.70 -3.83
CA LEU A 56 -10.41 8.44 -3.10
C LEU A 56 -10.46 7.05 -2.44
N PRO A 57 -10.02 5.95 -3.08
CA PRO A 57 -10.00 4.64 -2.42
C PRO A 57 -9.13 4.62 -1.17
N TRP A 58 -8.01 5.35 -1.16
CA TRP A 58 -7.11 5.44 -0.01
C TRP A 58 -7.70 6.22 1.16
N LEU A 59 -8.57 7.19 0.90
CA LEU A 59 -9.25 7.96 1.95
C LEU A 59 -10.08 7.04 2.87
N PHE A 60 -10.73 6.04 2.30
CA PHE A 60 -11.56 5.09 3.03
C PHE A 60 -10.90 3.74 3.29
N PHE A 61 -9.64 3.56 2.87
CA PHE A 61 -8.91 2.30 2.95
C PHE A 61 -8.96 1.67 4.34
N SER A 62 -8.79 2.49 5.39
CA SER A 62 -8.78 2.01 6.78
C SER A 62 -10.10 1.39 7.25
N VAL A 63 -11.21 1.72 6.59
CA VAL A 63 -12.56 1.24 6.94
C VAL A 63 -13.08 0.21 5.94
N SER A 64 -12.74 0.35 4.65
CA SER A 64 -13.24 -0.53 3.59
C SER A 64 -12.45 -1.82 3.44
N ASN A 65 -11.17 -1.86 3.85
CA ASN A 65 -10.30 -3.02 3.64
C ASN A 65 -10.32 -3.96 4.85
N PRO A 66 -10.86 -5.19 4.74
CA PRO A 66 -11.08 -6.05 5.90
C PRO A 66 -9.80 -6.36 6.69
N GLN A 67 -8.67 -6.57 6.00
CA GLN A 67 -7.35 -6.82 6.61
C GLN A 67 -6.83 -5.64 7.45
N VAL A 68 -7.34 -4.42 7.20
CA VAL A 68 -6.99 -3.21 7.96
C VAL A 68 -8.02 -2.98 9.06
N THR A 69 -9.30 -3.08 8.72
CA THR A 69 -10.42 -2.89 9.64
C THR A 69 -10.32 -3.85 10.84
N GLN A 70 -9.87 -5.10 10.64
CA GLN A 70 -9.58 -6.03 11.74
C GLN A 70 -8.58 -5.47 12.75
N ARG A 71 -7.58 -4.71 12.32
CA ARG A 71 -6.56 -4.12 13.20
C ARG A 71 -7.10 -2.97 14.05
N LEU A 72 -8.19 -2.32 13.62
CA LEU A 72 -8.85 -1.26 14.38
C LEU A 72 -9.49 -1.77 15.67
N PHE A 73 -9.74 -3.08 15.78
CA PHE A 73 -10.33 -3.73 16.96
C PHE A 73 -9.28 -4.29 17.94
N ILE A 74 -7.99 -4.18 17.64
CA ILE A 74 -6.89 -4.65 18.51
C ILE A 74 -6.68 -3.75 19.75
N PRO A 75 -6.74 -2.40 19.67
CA PRO A 75 -6.46 -1.55 20.81
C PRO A 75 -7.40 -1.80 22.00
N LYS A 76 -6.82 -2.00 23.18
CA LYS A 76 -7.57 -2.31 24.43
C LYS A 76 -8.35 -1.13 25.01
N SER A 77 -8.13 0.09 24.51
CA SER A 77 -8.78 1.31 25.02
C SER A 77 -8.89 2.37 23.94
N VAL A 78 -9.82 3.32 24.11
CA VAL A 78 -9.97 4.49 23.23
C VAL A 78 -8.69 5.33 23.20
N ARG A 79 -7.96 5.43 24.32
CA ARG A 79 -6.67 6.15 24.37
C ARG A 79 -5.64 5.47 23.47
N SER A 80 -5.49 4.15 23.58
CA SER A 80 -4.58 3.36 22.74
C SER A 80 -4.97 3.43 21.26
N PHE A 81 -6.27 3.45 20.96
CA PHE A 81 -6.79 3.64 19.61
C PHE A 81 -6.40 4.99 19.02
N LYS A 82 -6.61 6.09 19.76
CA LYS A 82 -6.21 7.44 19.33
C LYS A 82 -4.69 7.56 19.15
N GLN A 83 -3.91 6.92 20.02
CA GLN A 83 -2.44 6.86 19.88
C GLN A 83 -2.01 6.09 18.63
N MET A 84 -2.65 4.97 18.32
CA MET A 84 -2.39 4.20 17.11
C MET A 84 -2.67 5.02 15.85
N ILE A 85 -3.82 5.72 15.80
CA ILE A 85 -4.16 6.61 14.67
C ILE A 85 -3.14 7.74 14.55
N GLY A 86 -2.82 8.43 15.65
CA GLY A 86 -1.84 9.52 15.63
C GLY A 86 -0.46 9.05 15.17
N GLY A 87 0.00 7.91 15.67
CA GLY A 87 1.26 7.29 15.26
C GLY A 87 1.26 6.91 13.78
N PHE A 88 0.17 6.34 13.28
CA PHE A 88 0.00 6.02 11.87
C PHE A 88 0.07 7.27 10.97
N LEU A 89 -0.60 8.36 11.36
CA LEU A 89 -0.59 9.61 10.59
C LEU A 89 0.79 10.25 10.54
N VAL A 90 1.49 10.36 11.69
CA VAL A 90 2.84 10.92 11.74
C VAL A 90 3.82 10.06 10.95
N PHE A 91 3.77 8.74 11.14
CA PHE A 91 4.59 7.79 10.39
C PHE A 91 4.34 7.91 8.88
N GLY A 92 3.06 7.91 8.47
CA GLY A 92 2.65 8.03 7.07
C GLY A 92 3.14 9.33 6.45
N PHE A 93 2.98 10.47 7.14
CA PHE A 93 3.44 11.77 6.67
C PHE A 93 4.95 11.82 6.41
N ILE A 94 5.76 11.32 7.36
CA ILE A 94 7.22 11.27 7.19
C ILE A 94 7.57 10.36 6.01
N TYR A 95 6.92 9.19 5.92
CA TYR A 95 7.17 8.24 4.84
C TYR A 95 6.77 8.79 3.46
N THR A 96 5.73 9.63 3.39
CA THR A 96 5.34 10.35 2.18
C THR A 96 6.45 11.28 1.72
N ILE A 97 7.02 12.10 2.61
CA ILE A 97 8.14 12.99 2.26
C ILE A 97 9.34 12.18 1.74
N VAL A 98 9.71 11.11 2.46
CA VAL A 98 10.80 10.20 2.08
C VAL A 98 10.55 9.62 0.68
N SER A 99 9.36 9.09 0.42
CA SER A 99 9.01 8.45 -0.85
C SER A 99 8.96 9.43 -2.02
N VAL A 100 8.48 10.65 -1.78
CA VAL A 100 8.43 11.71 -2.80
C VAL A 100 9.84 12.17 -3.17
N MET A 101 10.69 12.45 -2.18
CA MET A 101 12.10 12.83 -2.42
C MET A 101 12.85 11.71 -3.16
N TRP A 102 12.61 10.47 -2.75
CA TRP A 102 13.17 9.28 -3.40
C TRP A 102 12.75 9.16 -4.87
N GLY A 103 11.45 9.32 -5.16
CA GLY A 103 10.92 9.26 -6.52
C GLY A 103 11.47 10.37 -7.44
N PHE A 104 11.57 11.61 -6.93
CA PHE A 104 12.19 12.69 -7.69
C PHE A 104 13.69 12.47 -7.93
N GLY A 105 14.41 11.97 -6.92
CA GLY A 105 15.81 11.61 -7.07
C GLY A 105 16.01 10.53 -8.13
N ALA A 106 15.15 9.51 -8.16
CA ALA A 106 15.16 8.48 -9.20
C ALA A 106 14.96 9.08 -10.59
N ARG A 107 13.99 9.98 -10.74
CA ARG A 107 13.68 10.61 -12.03
C ARG A 107 14.83 11.46 -12.58
N LEU A 108 15.61 12.08 -11.69
CA LEU A 108 16.75 12.94 -12.02
C LEU A 108 18.03 12.14 -12.32
N LEU A 109 18.34 11.12 -11.52
CA LEU A 109 19.57 10.32 -11.66
C LEU A 109 19.44 9.20 -12.69
N ILE A 110 18.22 8.68 -12.89
CA ILE A 110 17.96 7.52 -13.76
C ILE A 110 16.81 7.88 -14.71
N PRO A 111 17.04 8.82 -15.64
CA PRO A 111 16.02 9.16 -16.63
C PRO A 111 15.76 7.98 -17.56
N GLY A 112 14.49 7.80 -17.96
CA GLY A 112 14.12 6.83 -18.99
C GLY A 112 13.85 5.40 -18.49
N LEU A 113 13.54 5.20 -17.20
CA LEU A 113 13.07 3.90 -16.71
C LEU A 113 11.82 3.42 -17.47
N ASP A 114 11.88 2.20 -18.03
CA ASP A 114 10.74 1.59 -18.73
C ASP A 114 9.49 1.47 -17.84
N LYS A 115 9.71 1.28 -16.54
CA LYS A 115 8.68 1.18 -15.51
C LYS A 115 9.11 1.96 -14.28
N ALA A 116 8.27 2.89 -13.83
CA ALA A 116 8.56 3.68 -12.64
C ALA A 116 8.65 2.83 -11.35
N ASP A 117 8.01 1.66 -11.29
CA ASP A 117 8.15 0.73 -10.16
C ASP A 117 9.59 0.18 -10.00
N LYS A 118 10.43 0.28 -11.04
CA LYS A 118 11.87 -0.07 -10.98
C LYS A 118 12.72 1.05 -10.34
N ALA A 119 12.15 2.19 -9.98
CA ALA A 119 12.89 3.33 -9.43
C ALA A 119 13.70 2.98 -8.18
N THR A 120 13.09 2.27 -7.23
CA THR A 120 13.75 1.89 -5.97
C THR A 120 14.93 0.93 -6.19
N PRO A 121 14.78 -0.23 -6.86
CA PRO A 121 15.93 -1.10 -7.09
C PRO A 121 17.01 -0.42 -7.94
N ALA A 122 16.63 0.43 -8.91
CA ALA A 122 17.61 1.15 -9.72
C ALA A 122 18.41 2.17 -8.91
N LEU A 123 17.77 2.95 -8.02
CA LEU A 123 18.47 3.88 -7.13
C LEU A 123 19.38 3.15 -6.14
N LEU A 124 18.92 2.05 -5.55
CA LEU A 124 19.71 1.26 -4.60
C LEU A 124 20.92 0.58 -5.26
N ALA A 125 20.90 0.39 -6.58
CA ALA A 125 22.03 -0.12 -7.34
C ALA A 125 23.12 0.93 -7.61
N LEU A 126 22.82 2.23 -7.44
CA LEU A 126 23.82 3.27 -7.62
C LEU A 126 24.85 3.25 -6.47
N PRO A 127 26.13 3.57 -6.74
CA PRO A 127 27.18 3.60 -5.73
C PRO A 127 27.13 4.85 -4.82
N ILE A 128 25.93 5.42 -4.60
CA ILE A 128 25.72 6.62 -3.76
C ILE A 128 25.21 6.27 -2.36
N ILE A 129 24.70 5.06 -2.17
CA ILE A 129 24.12 4.60 -0.90
C ILE A 129 25.01 3.49 -0.33
N PRO A 130 25.41 3.56 0.96
CA PRO A 130 26.21 2.51 1.58
C PRO A 130 25.52 1.15 1.51
N LYS A 131 26.30 0.10 1.21
CA LYS A 131 25.80 -1.28 1.06
C LYS A 131 24.95 -1.76 2.24
N LEU A 132 25.33 -1.39 3.47
CA LEU A 132 24.58 -1.76 4.66
C LEU A 132 23.16 -1.17 4.66
N ILE A 133 23.02 0.10 4.27
CA ILE A 133 21.71 0.75 4.18
C ILE A 133 20.87 0.11 3.07
N VAL A 134 21.49 -0.19 1.92
CA VAL A 134 20.81 -0.89 0.82
C VAL A 134 20.23 -2.23 1.29
N ILE A 135 21.03 -3.03 2.00
CA ILE A 135 20.59 -4.33 2.54
C ILE A 135 19.42 -4.15 3.50
N VAL A 136 19.52 -3.22 4.45
CA VAL A 136 18.45 -2.98 5.45
C VAL A 136 17.16 -2.50 4.78
N VAL A 137 17.24 -1.58 3.82
CA VAL A 137 16.07 -1.11 3.06
C VAL A 137 15.43 -2.26 2.28
N MET A 138 16.22 -3.07 1.58
CA MET A 138 15.70 -4.21 0.81
C MET A 138 15.03 -5.25 1.71
N ILE A 139 15.64 -5.62 2.84
CA ILE A 139 15.04 -6.52 3.83
C ILE A 139 13.73 -5.91 4.37
N GLY A 140 13.73 -4.60 4.66
CA GLY A 140 12.55 -3.89 5.11
C GLY A 140 11.39 -3.95 4.11
N ILE A 141 11.66 -3.68 2.83
CA ILE A 141 10.66 -3.75 1.74
C ILE A 141 10.09 -5.16 1.64
N LEU A 142 10.95 -6.19 1.63
CA LEU A 142 10.51 -7.58 1.55
C LEU A 142 9.68 -7.99 2.77
N ALA A 143 10.13 -7.65 3.98
CA ALA A 143 9.40 -7.94 5.21
C ALA A 143 8.03 -7.23 5.25
N ALA A 144 7.94 -5.99 4.79
CA ALA A 144 6.67 -5.27 4.72
C ALA A 144 5.72 -5.89 3.69
N ALA A 145 6.23 -6.26 2.50
CA ALA A 145 5.44 -6.93 1.48
C ALA A 145 4.89 -8.27 1.97
N ILE A 146 5.73 -9.11 2.58
CA ILE A 146 5.32 -10.42 3.14
C ILE A 146 4.27 -10.22 4.24
N SER A 147 4.49 -9.31 5.19
CA SER A 147 3.52 -9.05 6.27
C SER A 147 2.13 -8.60 5.75
N THR A 148 2.11 -7.94 4.59
CA THR A 148 0.88 -7.49 3.93
C THR A 148 0.21 -8.66 3.22
N ILE A 149 0.97 -9.45 2.44
CA ILE A 149 0.47 -10.65 1.76
C ILE A 149 -0.13 -11.63 2.77
N ASP A 150 0.55 -11.89 3.88
CA ASP A 150 0.07 -12.80 4.93
C ASP A 150 -1.26 -12.33 5.52
N SER A 151 -1.38 -11.03 5.82
CA SER A 151 -2.62 -10.47 6.37
C SER A 151 -3.78 -10.56 5.38
N ILE A 152 -3.51 -10.33 4.08
CA ILE A 152 -4.51 -10.44 3.02
C ILE A 152 -4.94 -11.89 2.80
N LEU A 153 -3.99 -12.83 2.71
CA LEU A 153 -4.28 -14.25 2.55
C LEU A 153 -5.08 -14.81 3.72
N LEU A 154 -4.69 -14.47 4.95
CA LEU A 154 -5.41 -14.90 6.14
C LEU A 154 -6.84 -14.34 6.16
N THR A 155 -7.00 -13.07 5.83
CA THR A 155 -8.32 -12.43 5.76
C THR A 155 -9.20 -13.07 4.70
N LEU A 156 -8.71 -13.21 3.46
CA LEU A 156 -9.47 -13.76 2.35
C LEU A 156 -9.82 -15.24 2.56
N SER A 157 -8.87 -16.05 3.06
CA SER A 157 -9.13 -17.45 3.38
C SER A 157 -10.21 -17.61 4.46
N SER A 158 -10.19 -16.75 5.49
CA SER A 158 -11.26 -16.71 6.50
C SER A 158 -12.61 -16.33 5.89
N MET A 159 -12.65 -15.34 5.00
CA MET A 159 -13.89 -14.93 4.32
C MET A 159 -14.43 -16.04 3.40
N CYS A 160 -13.56 -16.75 2.67
CA CYS A 160 -13.96 -17.90 1.86
C CYS A 160 -14.58 -19.01 2.71
N ALA A 161 -14.01 -19.32 3.87
CA ALA A 161 -14.53 -20.37 4.74
C ALA A 161 -15.82 -19.95 5.47
N ARG A 162 -15.84 -18.75 6.04
CA ARG A 162 -16.94 -18.30 6.89
C ARG A 162 -18.08 -17.68 6.09
N ASP A 163 -17.78 -16.72 5.23
CA ASP A 163 -18.81 -15.90 4.59
C ASP A 163 -19.37 -16.60 3.35
N VAL A 164 -18.50 -17.21 2.54
CA VAL A 164 -18.92 -17.93 1.32
C VAL A 164 -19.38 -19.34 1.64
N TYR A 165 -18.51 -20.17 2.23
CA TYR A 165 -18.84 -21.58 2.43
C TYR A 165 -19.88 -21.77 3.54
N LYS A 166 -19.61 -21.34 4.77
CA LYS A 166 -20.60 -21.49 5.85
C LYS A 166 -21.81 -20.60 5.63
N GLY A 167 -21.62 -19.32 5.33
CA GLY A 167 -22.71 -18.37 5.15
C GLY A 167 -23.64 -18.68 3.97
N GLY A 168 -23.12 -19.21 2.86
CA GLY A 168 -23.88 -19.41 1.62
C GLY A 168 -24.07 -20.85 1.16
N ILE A 169 -23.13 -21.76 1.44
CA ILE A 169 -23.15 -23.13 0.87
C ILE A 169 -23.61 -24.16 1.90
N ASN A 170 -23.02 -24.16 3.10
CA ASN A 170 -23.34 -25.09 4.18
C ASN A 170 -23.40 -24.38 5.54
N PRO A 171 -24.56 -23.82 5.91
CA PRO A 171 -24.77 -23.14 7.20
C PRO A 171 -24.45 -24.00 8.43
N SER A 172 -24.55 -25.32 8.30
CA SER A 172 -24.28 -26.29 9.36
C SER A 172 -22.80 -26.71 9.45
N ALA A 173 -21.91 -26.09 8.67
CA ALA A 173 -20.48 -26.39 8.72
C ALA A 173 -19.91 -26.16 10.13
N SER A 174 -19.13 -27.14 10.62
CA SER A 174 -18.45 -27.06 11.90
C SER A 174 -17.26 -26.09 11.85
N GLU A 175 -16.86 -25.57 13.01
CA GLU A 175 -15.67 -24.71 13.12
C GLU A 175 -14.40 -25.42 12.64
N GLU A 176 -14.29 -26.73 12.85
CA GLU A 176 -13.17 -27.52 12.36
C GLU A 176 -13.14 -27.57 10.82
N MET A 177 -14.30 -27.70 10.18
CA MET A 177 -14.41 -27.66 8.73
C MET A 177 -14.07 -26.27 8.18
N GLU A 178 -14.56 -25.19 8.80
CA GLU A 178 -14.17 -23.82 8.45
C GLU A 178 -12.65 -23.63 8.52
N LEU A 179 -12.01 -24.08 9.61
CA LEU A 179 -10.57 -23.96 9.77
C LEU A 179 -9.80 -24.75 8.71
N ARG A 180 -10.24 -25.98 8.40
CA ARG A 180 -9.63 -26.81 7.33
C ARG A 180 -9.79 -26.16 5.96
N LEU A 181 -10.94 -25.57 5.67
CA LEU A 181 -11.18 -24.85 4.42
C LEU A 181 -10.34 -23.58 4.32
N ALA A 182 -10.26 -22.78 5.38
CA ALA A 182 -9.41 -21.60 5.41
C ALA A 182 -7.94 -21.97 5.17
N LYS A 183 -7.42 -22.98 5.87
CA LYS A 183 -6.03 -23.48 5.68
C LYS A 183 -5.77 -23.96 4.25
N THR A 184 -6.74 -24.63 3.63
CA THR A 184 -6.64 -25.10 2.23
C THR A 184 -6.76 -23.95 1.22
N ALA A 185 -7.55 -22.92 1.52
CA ALA A 185 -7.73 -21.77 0.66
C ALA A 185 -6.46 -20.92 0.54
N ILE A 186 -5.63 -20.84 1.60
CA ILE A 186 -4.38 -20.07 1.59
C ILE A 186 -3.45 -20.42 0.42
N PRO A 187 -2.98 -21.68 0.23
CA PRO A 187 -2.09 -22.02 -0.87
C PRO A 187 -2.75 -21.83 -2.25
N ILE A 188 -4.06 -22.07 -2.36
CA ILE A 188 -4.81 -21.86 -3.61
C ILE A 188 -4.80 -20.37 -3.99
N LEU A 189 -5.17 -19.50 -3.06
CA LEU A 189 -5.16 -18.05 -3.27
C LEU A 189 -3.74 -17.54 -3.55
N ALA A 190 -2.72 -18.06 -2.86
CA ALA A 190 -1.33 -17.70 -3.09
C ALA A 190 -0.88 -18.04 -4.53
N VAL A 191 -1.24 -19.21 -5.06
CA VAL A 191 -0.96 -19.59 -6.45
C VAL A 191 -1.69 -18.67 -7.43
N ILE A 192 -2.96 -18.36 -7.19
CA ILE A 192 -3.73 -17.44 -8.04
C ILE A 192 -3.08 -16.05 -8.07
N PHE A 193 -2.70 -15.52 -6.91
CA PHE A 193 -2.04 -14.21 -6.82
C PHE A 193 -0.67 -14.21 -7.49
N PHE A 194 0.09 -15.30 -7.36
CA PHE A 194 1.37 -15.45 -8.03
C PHE A 194 1.21 -15.45 -9.56
N ILE A 195 0.25 -16.21 -10.10
CA ILE A 195 -0.05 -16.24 -11.54
C ILE A 195 -0.44 -14.83 -12.03
N PHE A 196 -1.31 -14.14 -11.30
CA PHE A 196 -1.70 -12.77 -11.64
C PHE A 196 -0.52 -11.81 -11.58
N ALA A 197 0.31 -11.88 -10.54
CA ALA A 197 1.48 -11.03 -10.39
C ALA A 197 2.50 -11.27 -11.52
N TYR A 198 2.75 -12.52 -11.90
CA TYR A 198 3.61 -12.87 -13.02
C TYR A 198 3.08 -12.32 -14.35
N TRP A 199 1.77 -12.48 -14.60
CA TRP A 199 1.13 -11.93 -15.78
C TRP A 199 1.19 -10.40 -15.82
N ALA A 200 0.88 -9.71 -14.72
CA ALA A 200 0.92 -8.25 -14.61
C ALA A 200 2.35 -7.70 -14.73
N ALA A 201 3.36 -8.41 -14.21
CA ALA A 201 4.76 -8.04 -14.32
C ALA A 201 5.25 -7.95 -15.78
N GLY A 202 4.63 -8.69 -16.70
CA GLY A 202 4.91 -8.60 -18.15
C GLY A 202 4.22 -7.44 -18.87
N LYS A 203 3.28 -6.73 -18.22
CA LYS A 203 2.50 -5.65 -18.85
C LYS A 203 3.14 -4.29 -18.65
N THR A 204 2.87 -3.35 -19.55
CA THR A 204 3.37 -1.97 -19.49
C THR A 204 2.21 -0.99 -19.38
N GLY A 205 2.52 0.26 -19.01
CA GLY A 205 1.53 1.32 -18.84
C GLY A 205 1.04 1.50 -17.41
N LEU A 206 0.42 2.65 -17.17
CA LEU A 206 0.01 3.11 -15.83
C LEU A 206 -0.89 2.09 -15.11
N ALA A 207 -1.82 1.47 -15.83
CA ALA A 207 -2.79 0.53 -15.26
C ALA A 207 -2.15 -0.74 -14.67
N PHE A 208 -0.91 -1.06 -15.05
CA PHE A 208 -0.19 -2.24 -14.58
C PHE A 208 0.97 -1.90 -13.63
N MET A 209 1.01 -0.66 -13.14
CA MET A 209 1.92 -0.25 -12.08
C MET A 209 1.35 -0.60 -10.71
N ILE A 210 2.24 -0.78 -9.72
CA ILE A 210 1.86 -1.20 -8.36
C ILE A 210 0.84 -0.24 -7.74
N ALA A 211 1.08 1.07 -7.79
CA ALA A 211 0.19 2.05 -7.14
C ALA A 211 -1.22 2.13 -7.78
N PRO A 212 -1.36 2.26 -9.12
CA PRO A 212 -2.68 2.22 -9.77
C PRO A 212 -3.42 0.89 -9.60
N LEU A 213 -2.73 -0.26 -9.67
CA LEU A 213 -3.35 -1.57 -9.40
C LEU A 213 -3.88 -1.66 -7.97
N SER A 214 -3.10 -1.19 -7.00
CA SER A 214 -3.51 -1.17 -5.59
C SER A 214 -4.70 -0.25 -5.36
N SER A 215 -4.73 0.91 -6.03
CA SER A 215 -5.88 1.82 -5.99
C SER A 215 -7.12 1.21 -6.64
N ALA A 216 -6.97 0.55 -7.79
CA ALA A 216 -8.07 -0.10 -8.49
C ALA A 216 -8.69 -1.24 -7.66
N ALA A 217 -7.86 -2.06 -7.01
CA ALA A 217 -8.33 -3.08 -6.07
C ALA A 217 -9.12 -2.46 -4.90
N SER A 218 -8.64 -1.35 -4.35
CA SER A 218 -9.31 -0.62 -3.26
C SER A 218 -10.61 0.06 -3.71
N ALA A 219 -10.71 0.47 -4.98
CA ALA A 219 -11.91 1.10 -5.54
C ALA A 219 -13.11 0.15 -5.56
N GLY A 220 -12.90 -1.16 -5.73
CA GLY A 220 -13.98 -2.15 -5.60
C GLY A 220 -14.55 -2.19 -4.18
N LEU A 221 -13.68 -2.13 -3.17
CA LEU A 221 -14.06 -2.12 -1.76
C LEU A 221 -14.69 -0.78 -1.32
N LEU A 222 -14.35 0.31 -2.00
CA LEU A 222 -14.94 1.63 -1.76
C LEU A 222 -16.47 1.63 -1.91
N MET A 223 -17.02 0.76 -2.77
CA MET A 223 -18.47 0.62 -2.96
C MET A 223 -19.21 0.18 -1.69
N ALA A 224 -18.53 -0.49 -0.75
CA ALA A 224 -19.11 -0.87 0.54
C ALA A 224 -19.21 0.31 1.53
N VAL A 225 -18.50 1.41 1.30
CA VAL A 225 -18.39 2.53 2.25
C VAL A 225 -19.74 3.21 2.53
N PRO A 226 -20.59 3.54 1.52
CA PRO A 226 -21.90 4.09 1.78
C PRO A 226 -22.76 3.17 2.65
N ALA A 227 -22.72 1.85 2.43
CA ALA A 227 -23.43 0.87 3.24
C ALA A 227 -22.90 0.84 4.69
N ILE A 228 -21.58 0.89 4.88
CA ILE A 228 -20.96 0.98 6.21
C ILE A 228 -21.41 2.27 6.92
N ILE A 229 -21.35 3.41 6.25
CA ILE A 229 -21.79 4.70 6.82
C ILE A 229 -23.28 4.64 7.18
N GLY A 230 -24.10 4.10 6.29
CA GLY A 230 -25.53 3.92 6.50
C GLY A 230 -25.80 3.07 7.76
N ALA A 231 -25.14 1.93 7.88
CA ALA A 231 -25.33 0.99 8.98
C ALA A 231 -25.00 1.60 10.35
N PHE A 232 -23.93 2.41 10.45
CA PHE A 232 -23.48 2.95 11.73
C PHE A 232 -24.02 4.34 12.07
N PHE A 233 -24.34 5.17 11.07
CA PHE A 233 -24.62 6.59 11.28
C PHE A 233 -25.99 7.05 10.77
N TRP A 234 -26.71 6.23 10.00
CA TRP A 234 -27.98 6.65 9.40
C TRP A 234 -29.17 5.81 9.89
N LYS A 235 -30.03 6.41 10.71
CA LYS A 235 -31.17 5.70 11.34
C LYS A 235 -32.20 5.11 10.37
N ARG A 236 -32.31 5.64 9.15
CA ARG A 236 -33.24 5.13 8.12
C ARG A 236 -32.58 4.15 7.14
N ALA A 237 -31.38 3.64 7.44
CA ALA A 237 -30.69 2.73 6.55
C ALA A 237 -31.42 1.39 6.53
N THR A 238 -31.53 0.77 5.36
CA THR A 238 -32.23 -0.51 5.18
C THR A 238 -31.32 -1.48 4.45
N ALA A 239 -31.49 -2.78 4.70
CA ALA A 239 -30.73 -3.81 3.98
C ALA A 239 -30.94 -3.72 2.46
N ALA A 240 -32.17 -3.43 2.02
CA ALA A 240 -32.50 -3.24 0.61
C ALA A 240 -31.84 -2.01 -0.02
N GLY A 241 -31.57 -0.94 0.74
CA GLY A 241 -30.84 0.23 0.24
C GLY A 241 -29.32 0.04 0.22
N ALA A 242 -28.81 -1.01 0.86
CA ALA A 242 -27.39 -1.34 0.88
C ALA A 242 -26.98 -2.35 -0.21
N LEU A 243 -27.95 -3.10 -0.77
CA LEU A 243 -27.78 -4.04 -1.88
C LEU A 243 -27.96 -3.33 -3.22
#